data_AF-A0A1S2QRG0-F1
#
_entry.id   AF-A0A1S2QRG0-F1
#
_cell.length_a   1.000
_cell.length_b   1.000
_cell.length_c   1.000
_cell.angle_alpha   90.00
_cell.angle_beta   90.00
_cell.angle_gamma   90.00
#
_symmetry.space_group_name_H-M   'P 1'
#
loop_
_entity.id
_entity.type
_entity.pdbx_description
1 polymer ?
#
loop_
_entity_poly.entity_id
_entity_poly.type
_entity_poly.pdbx_seq_one_letter_code
_entity_poly.pdbx_strand_id
1 'polypeptide(L)' 'MKLLKWSYLRRNTIKTSFDIYPNSSVIFRRIRNYYFIYNVQWSYPDPAVNEAELREMELLLNKELGFEEGYKNRKSKKMD' A
#
# COMPACT_ATOMS: atom_id res chain seq x y z
N MET A 1 -9.67 -1.50 7.58
CA MET A 1 -9.15 -2.60 6.72
C MET A 1 -8.09 -3.43 7.44
N LYS A 2 -7.85 -4.68 7.03
CA LYS A 2 -6.74 -5.51 7.53
C LYS A 2 -5.89 -6.05 6.38
N LEU A 3 -4.57 -6.03 6.57
CA LEU A 3 -3.63 -6.69 5.66
C LEU A 3 -3.66 -8.19 5.94
N LEU A 4 -3.99 -9.00 4.92
CA LEU A 4 -4.08 -10.45 5.07
C LEU A 4 -2.75 -11.12 4.80
N LYS A 5 -2.11 -10.73 3.70
CA LYS A 5 -0.84 -11.29 3.26
C LYS A 5 -0.08 -10.29 2.42
N TRP A 6 1.23 -10.42 2.46
CA TRP A 6 2.13 -9.70 1.58
C TRP A 6 3.21 -10.65 1.06
N SER A 7 3.71 -10.39 -0.14
CA SER A 7 4.76 -11.19 -0.76
C SER A 7 5.64 -10.31 -1.65
N TYR A 8 6.94 -10.55 -1.62
CA TYR A 8 7.86 -9.88 -2.53
C TYR A 8 7.65 -10.40 -3.96
N LEU A 9 7.43 -9.49 -4.91
CA LEU A 9 7.35 -9.84 -6.33
C LEU A 9 8.73 -9.80 -6.98
N ARG A 10 9.20 -8.60 -7.33
CA ARG A 10 10.50 -8.31 -7.96
C ARG A 10 10.92 -6.87 -7.64
N ARG A 11 12.21 -6.53 -7.67
CA ARG A 11 12.79 -5.16 -7.56
C ARG A 11 11.99 -4.22 -6.65
N ASN A 12 12.08 -4.41 -5.32
CA ASN A 12 11.46 -3.55 -4.31
C ASN A 12 9.93 -3.38 -4.46
N THR A 13 9.27 -4.37 -5.06
CA THR A 13 7.82 -4.41 -5.25
C THR A 13 7.21 -5.50 -4.38
N ILE A 14 6.11 -5.19 -3.72
CA ILE A 14 5.37 -6.09 -2.84
C ILE A 14 3.95 -6.22 -3.37
N LYS A 15 3.46 -7.45 -3.49
CA LYS A 15 2.05 -7.74 -3.70
C LYS A 15 1.39 -7.96 -2.35
N THR A 16 0.22 -7.39 -2.17
CA THR A 16 -0.56 -7.53 -0.94
C THR A 16 -2.00 -7.87 -1.26
N SER A 17 -2.68 -8.49 -0.29
CA SER A 17 -4.12 -8.72 -0.32
C SER A 17 -4.72 -8.22 0.99
N PHE A 18 -5.92 -7.65 0.90
CA PHE A 18 -6.65 -7.07 2.03
C PHE A 18 -7.99 -7.77 2.21
N ASP A 19 -8.49 -7.77 3.44
CA ASP A 19 -9.74 -8.46 3.82
C ASP A 19 -10.96 -7.94 3.04
N ILE A 20 -11.01 -6.62 2.79
CA ILE A 20 -12.10 -5.95 2.07
C ILE A 20 -12.03 -6.21 0.55
N TYR A 21 -10.85 -6.58 0.04
CA TYR A 21 -10.59 -6.77 -1.39
C TYR A 21 -9.95 -8.15 -1.62
N PRO A 22 -10.71 -9.24 -1.41
CA PRO A 22 -10.17 -10.60 -1.51
C PRO A 22 -9.80 -10.99 -2.94
N ASN A 23 -10.46 -10.41 -3.95
CA ASN A 23 -10.19 -10.71 -5.36
C ASN A 23 -9.16 -9.74 -5.96
N SER A 24 -9.02 -8.55 -5.39
CA SER A 24 -8.08 -7.54 -5.85
C SER A 24 -6.72 -7.71 -5.17
N SER A 25 -5.68 -7.37 -5.91
CA SER A 25 -4.32 -7.35 -5.37
C SER A 25 -3.74 -5.96 -5.48
N VAL A 26 -3.07 -5.52 -4.42
CA VAL A 26 -2.45 -4.21 -4.39
C VAL A 26 -0.94 -4.36 -4.49
N ILE A 27 -0.39 -3.71 -5.50
CA ILE A 27 1.03 -3.71 -5.81
C ILE A 27 1.65 -2.45 -5.23
N PHE A 28 2.56 -2.64 -4.29
CA PHE A 28 3.32 -1.60 -3.65
C PHE A 28 4.73 -1.55 -4.19
N ARG A 29 5.27 -0.34 -4.33
CA ARG A 29 6.68 -0.14 -4.70
C ARG A 29 7.37 0.70 -3.64
N ARG A 30 8.62 0.39 -3.33
CA ARG A 30 9.42 1.20 -2.40
C ARG A 30 9.95 2.46 -3.10
N ILE A 31 9.76 3.62 -2.47
CA ILE A 31 10.46 4.87 -2.78
C ILE A 31 11.29 5.24 -1.57
N ARG A 32 12.61 5.17 -1.70
CA ARG A 32 13.56 5.50 -0.62
C ARG A 32 13.25 4.71 0.65
N ASN A 33 12.53 5.33 1.58
CA ASN A 33 12.27 4.83 2.94
C ASN A 33 10.80 4.55 3.23
N TYR A 34 9.94 4.43 2.21
CA TYR A 34 8.56 3.99 2.38
C TYR A 34 8.03 3.27 1.13
N TYR A 35 6.94 2.53 1.29
CA TYR A 35 6.18 1.90 0.23
C TYR A 35 4.96 2.75 -0.13
N PHE A 36 4.65 2.83 -1.42
CA PHE A 36 3.45 3.49 -1.94
C PHE A 36 2.71 2.54 -2.89
N ILE A 37 1.42 2.78 -3.07
CA ILE A 37 0.62 2.00 -4.03
C ILE A 37 1.05 2.39 -5.44
N TYR A 38 1.62 1.43 -6.16
CA TYR A 38 2.00 1.58 -7.56
C TYR A 38 0.83 1.23 -8.49
N ASN A 39 0.12 0.15 -8.20
CA ASN A 39 -0.99 -0.33 -9.00
C ASN A 39 -1.97 -1.11 -8.13
N VAL A 40 -3.26 -0.85 -8.28
CA VAL A 40 -4.34 -1.68 -7.72
C VAL A 40 -4.88 -2.53 -8.86
N GLN A 41 -4.65 -3.84 -8.79
CA GLN A 41 -5.29 -4.80 -9.68
C GLN A 41 -6.72 -5.04 -9.18
N TRP A 42 -7.56 -4.03 -9.37
CA TRP A 42 -8.95 -4.05 -8.93
C TRP A 42 -9.78 -5.01 -9.80
N SER A 43 -10.61 -5.81 -9.15
CA SER A 43 -11.56 -6.70 -9.79
C SER A 43 -12.99 -6.21 -9.57
N TYR A 44 -13.84 -6.30 -10.60
CA TYR A 44 -15.25 -5.91 -10.55
C TYR A 44 -16.06 -6.39 -9.33
N PRO A 45 -15.88 -7.63 -8.79
CA PRO A 45 -16.61 -8.06 -7.59
C PRO A 45 -16.25 -7.31 -6.30
N ASP A 46 -15.13 -6.58 -6.27
CA ASP A 46 -14.72 -5.83 -5.09
C ASP A 46 -15.21 -4.37 -5.15
N PRO A 47 -15.45 -3.71 -4.01
CA PRO A 47 -15.93 -2.33 -3.99
C PRO A 47 -14.92 -1.36 -4.63
N ALA A 48 -15.40 -0.21 -5.09
CA ALA A 48 -14.55 0.84 -5.62
C ALA A 48 -13.61 1.37 -4.53
N VAL A 49 -12.31 1.45 -4.84
CA VAL A 49 -11.30 1.89 -3.87
C VAL A 49 -11.30 3.41 -3.77
N ASN A 50 -11.57 3.93 -2.57
CA ASN A 50 -11.53 5.37 -2.30
C ASN A 50 -10.13 5.83 -1.90
N GLU A 51 -9.88 7.14 -1.98
CA GLU A 51 -8.58 7.73 -1.64
C GLU A 51 -8.19 7.52 -0.17
N ALA A 52 -9.17 7.50 0.75
CA ALA A 52 -8.97 7.19 2.16
C ALA A 52 -8.49 5.74 2.35
N GLU A 53 -9.10 4.80 1.63
CA GLU A 53 -8.75 3.37 1.64
C GLU A 53 -7.32 3.16 1.13
N LEU A 54 -6.94 3.84 0.04
CA LEU A 54 -5.57 3.79 -0.49
C LEU A 54 -4.54 4.25 0.56
N ARG A 55 -4.83 5.35 1.27
CA ARG A 55 -3.93 5.84 2.33
C ARG A 55 -3.85 4.87 3.51
N GLU A 56 -4.97 4.26 3.89
CA GLU A 56 -4.99 3.26 4.96
C GLU A 56 -4.18 2.01 4.57
N MET A 57 -4.34 1.51 3.33
CA MET A 57 -3.55 0.39 2.79
C MET A 57 -2.05 0.67 2.82
N GLU A 58 -1.63 1.87 2.39
CA GLU A 58 -0.23 2.29 2.47
C GLU A 58 0.27 2.33 3.91
N LEU A 59 -0.49 2.91 4.83
CA LEU A 59 -0.09 3.01 6.24
C LEU A 59 0.06 1.61 6.85
N LEU A 60 -0.90 0.71 6.61
CA LEU A 60 -0.86 -0.67 7.11
C LEU A 60 0.39 -1.41 6.67
N LEU A 61 0.72 -1.36 5.37
CA LEU A 61 1.92 -2.02 4.86
C LEU A 61 3.20 -1.40 5.43
N ASN A 62 3.29 -0.06 5.45
CA ASN A 62 4.48 0.60 5.98
C ASN A 62 4.66 0.34 7.48
N LYS A 63 3.57 0.22 8.25
CA LYS A 63 3.63 -0.16 9.65
C LYS A 63 4.13 -1.59 9.83
N GLU A 64 3.59 -2.54 9.06
CA GLU A 64 4.00 -3.96 9.09
C GLU A 64 5.49 -4.15 8.75
N LEU A 65 6.00 -3.37 7.79
CA LEU A 65 7.38 -3.49 7.31
C LEU A 65 8.38 -2.55 8.03
N GLY A 66 7.94 -1.76 9.01
CA GLY A 66 8.81 -0.84 9.76
C GLY A 66 9.22 0.44 9.00
N PHE A 67 8.45 0.85 8.00
CA PHE A 67 8.66 2.08 7.21
C PHE A 67 7.63 3.20 7.50
N GLU A 68 6.88 3.08 8.59
CA GLU A 68 5.82 4.02 8.97
C GLU A 68 6.32 5.47 9.07
N GLU A 69 7.50 5.67 9.68
CA GLU A 69 8.08 7.00 9.84
C GLU A 69 8.44 7.64 8.50
N GLY A 70 9.01 6.85 7.57
CA GLY A 70 9.32 7.31 6.22
C GLY A 70 8.06 7.73 5.47
N TYR A 71 6.96 7.01 5.67
CA TYR A 71 5.67 7.33 5.08
C TYR A 71 5.04 8.59 5.69
N LYS A 72 5.06 8.74 7.01
CA LYS A 72 4.54 9.94 7.69
C LYS A 72 5.28 11.21 7.27
N ASN A 73 6.61 11.11 7.15
CA ASN A 73 7.46 12.22 6.72
C ASN A 73 7.33 12.58 5.22
N ARG A 74 6.55 11.82 4.42
CA ARG A 74 6.37 12.10 2.98
C ARG A 74 5.72 13.46 2.71
N LYS A 75 4.83 13.92 3.60
CA LYS A 75 4.12 15.20 3.47
C LYS A 75 4.98 16.40 3.90
N SER A 76 5.97 16.20 4.76
CA SER A 76 6.88 17.27 5.21
C SER A 76 7.79 17.80 4.09
N LYS A 77 7.92 17.06 2.97
CA LYS A 77 8.73 17.47 1.81
C LYS A 77 7.99 18.30 0.76
N LYS A 78 6.78 18.81 1.06
CA LYS A 78 6.03 19.73 0.17
C LYS A 78 6.30 21.22 0.44
N MET A 79 7.30 21.56 1.26
CA MET A 79 7.69 22.95 1.54
C MET A 79 9.20 23.10 1.31
N ASP A 80 9.58 23.24 0.04
CA ASP A 80 10.74 24.02 -0.43
C ASP A 80 10.41 24.52 -1.85
#